data_AF-A0A644XBY7-F1
#
_entry.id   AF-A0A644XBY7-F1
#
_cell.length_a   1.000
_cell.length_b   1.000
_cell.length_c   1.000
_cell.angle_alpha   90.00
_cell.angle_beta   90.00
_cell.angle_gamma   90.00
#
_symmetry.space_group_name_H-M   'P 1'
#
loop_
_entity.id
_entity.type
_entity.pdbx_description
1 polymer ?
#
loop_
_entity_poly.entity_id
_entity_poly.type
_entity_poly.pdbx_seq_one_letter_code
_entity_poly.pdbx_strand_id
1 'polypeptide(L)'
;MNLCGAIVGNSSSALVEAPFLKKPVVNIGNRQKGRLMAENILSCDYEANNIESAINKAMSQDFKEFVRTIESLYGEGNTSTEIVEVLKTIELGDKLLKKKLIWS
;
A
#
# COMPACT_ATOMS: atom_id res chain seq x y z
N MET A 1 4.93 9.36 9.27
CA MET A 1 3.52 9.33 8.79
C MET A 1 2.49 9.24 9.91
N ASN A 2 2.79 8.71 11.11
CA ASN A 2 1.76 8.49 12.13
C ASN A 2 1.01 9.75 12.62
N LEU A 3 1.64 10.92 12.60
CA LEU A 3 1.05 12.18 13.09
C LEU A 3 0.38 13.04 12.02
N CYS A 4 0.47 12.68 10.73
CA CYS A 4 -0.14 13.50 9.68
C CYS A 4 -1.64 13.21 9.54
N GLY A 5 -2.37 14.21 8.99
CA GLY A 5 -3.79 14.10 8.65
C GLY A 5 -4.07 13.34 7.35
N ALA A 6 -3.19 13.50 6.37
CA ALA A 6 -3.20 12.78 5.09
C ALA A 6 -1.79 12.76 4.50
N ILE A 7 -1.53 11.84 3.57
CA ILE A 7 -0.30 11.76 2.77
C ILE A 7 -0.62 12.19 1.35
N VAL A 8 0.11 13.15 0.80
CA VAL A 8 -0.16 13.71 -0.53
C VAL A 8 1.10 13.60 -1.39
N GLY A 9 0.95 13.16 -2.64
CA GLY A 9 2.04 13.04 -3.59
C GLY A 9 1.89 11.77 -4.42
N ASN A 10 2.99 11.08 -4.71
CA ASN A 10 2.96 9.84 -5.49
C ASN A 10 4.03 8.85 -5.04
N SER A 11 4.39 8.87 -3.75
CA SER A 11 5.36 7.92 -3.17
C SER A 11 4.79 6.50 -3.16
N SER A 12 5.68 5.49 -3.25
CA SER A 12 5.28 4.10 -3.09
C SER A 12 4.83 3.78 -1.65
N SER A 13 5.39 4.47 -0.66
CA SER A 13 5.01 4.33 0.76
C SER A 13 3.54 4.71 1.00
N ALA A 14 2.99 5.60 0.17
CA ALA A 14 1.58 5.97 0.24
C ALA A 14 0.64 4.80 -0.14
N LEU A 15 1.11 3.83 -0.91
CA LEU A 15 0.34 2.63 -1.26
C LEU A 15 0.55 1.48 -0.29
N VAL A 16 1.79 1.31 0.18
CA VAL A 16 2.19 0.12 0.94
C VAL A 16 2.01 0.33 2.44
N GLU A 17 2.43 1.47 2.97
CA GLU A 17 2.51 1.70 4.42
C GLU A 17 1.28 2.45 4.95
N ALA A 18 0.73 3.38 4.17
CA ALA A 18 -0.39 4.20 4.60
C ALA A 18 -1.68 3.43 4.95
N PRO A 19 -2.08 2.37 4.21
CA PRO A 19 -3.24 1.57 4.59
C PRO A 19 -3.05 0.86 5.93
N PHE A 20 -1.85 0.33 6.20
CA PHE A 20 -1.51 -0.27 7.48
C PHE A 20 -1.59 0.76 8.63
N LEU A 21 -1.06 1.97 8.41
CA LEU A 21 -1.11 3.08 9.37
C LEU A 21 -2.49 3.76 9.47
N LYS A 22 -3.50 3.27 8.75
CA LYS A 22 -4.86 3.84 8.67
C LYS A 22 -4.82 5.33 8.34
N LYS A 23 -4.05 5.70 7.30
CA LYS A 23 -3.90 7.10 6.85
C LYS A 23 -4.57 7.35 5.50
N PRO A 24 -5.36 8.43 5.37
CA PRO A 24 -5.83 8.90 4.07
C PRO A 24 -4.66 9.25 3.15
N VAL A 25 -4.83 8.97 1.86
CA VAL A 25 -3.81 9.24 0.84
C VAL A 25 -4.44 9.96 -0.34
N VAL A 26 -3.72 10.96 -0.86
CA VAL A 26 -3.96 11.56 -2.17
C VAL A 26 -2.79 11.18 -3.08
N ASN A 27 -3.07 10.32 -4.06
CA ASN A 27 -2.11 9.89 -5.08
C ASN A 27 -2.27 10.74 -6.35
N ILE A 28 -1.24 11.51 -6.69
CA ILE A 28 -1.23 12.48 -7.79
C ILE A 28 -0.56 11.88 -9.02
N GLY A 29 -1.30 11.86 -10.13
CA GLY A 29 -0.80 11.43 -11.43
C GLY A 29 -0.66 9.92 -11.58
N ASN A 30 0.11 9.52 -12.58
CA ASN A 30 0.12 8.13 -13.09
C ASN A 30 1.31 7.28 -12.61
N ARG A 31 2.19 7.80 -11.76
CA ARG A 31 3.40 7.07 -11.30
C ARG A 31 3.07 5.70 -10.70
N GLN A 32 1.94 5.59 -10.00
CA GLN A 32 1.52 4.37 -9.31
C GLN A 32 0.51 3.53 -10.11
N LYS A 33 0.26 3.86 -11.39
CA LYS A 33 -0.71 3.15 -12.23
C LYS A 33 -0.36 1.66 -12.33
N GLY A 34 -1.38 0.81 -12.15
CA GLY A 34 -1.25 -0.65 -12.21
C GLY A 34 -0.80 -1.31 -10.90
N ARG A 35 -0.53 -0.54 -9.85
CA ARG A 35 -0.31 -1.09 -8.50
C ARG A 35 -1.63 -1.29 -7.78
N LEU A 36 -1.65 -2.24 -6.84
CA LEU A 36 -2.77 -2.42 -5.92
C LEU A 36 -2.93 -1.16 -5.06
N MET A 37 -4.15 -0.68 -4.95
CA MET A 37 -4.51 0.49 -4.15
C MET A 37 -5.68 0.11 -3.25
N ALA A 38 -5.49 0.27 -1.95
CA ALA A 38 -6.56 0.13 -0.98
C ALA A 38 -7.49 1.35 -1.03
N GLU A 39 -8.68 1.23 -0.44
CA GLU A 39 -9.75 2.24 -0.57
C GLU A 39 -9.45 3.54 0.20
N ASN A 40 -8.39 3.59 1.00
CA ASN A 40 -7.91 4.82 1.64
C ASN A 40 -7.20 5.78 0.67
N ILE A 41 -7.02 5.39 -0.59
CA ILE A 41 -6.27 6.14 -1.60
C ILE A 41 -7.21 6.83 -2.58
N LEU A 42 -7.21 8.16 -2.56
CA LEU A 42 -7.87 9.01 -3.54
C LEU A 42 -6.87 9.35 -4.64
N SER A 43 -7.15 8.96 -5.88
CA SER A 43 -6.30 9.33 -7.02
C SER A 43 -6.85 10.54 -7.75
N CYS A 44 -5.97 11.47 -8.13
CA CYS A 44 -6.29 12.62 -8.97
C CYS A 44 -5.22 12.86 -10.04
N ASP A 45 -5.54 13.69 -11.02
CA ASP A 45 -4.59 14.16 -12.04
C ASP A 45 -3.76 15.35 -11.50
N TYR A 46 -3.12 16.09 -12.41
CA TYR A 46 -2.22 17.20 -12.08
C TYR A 46 -2.96 18.54 -11.89
N GLU A 47 -4.29 18.56 -12.10
CA GLU A 47 -5.06 19.80 -12.03
C GLU A 47 -5.22 20.27 -10.59
N ALA A 48 -4.93 21.55 -10.34
CA ALA A 48 -4.92 22.13 -8.99
C ALA A 48 -6.26 21.92 -8.26
N ASN A 49 -7.38 22.13 -8.95
CA ASN A 49 -8.73 21.94 -8.39
C ASN A 49 -9.00 20.47 -7.99
N ASN A 50 -8.50 19.51 -8.77
CA ASN A 50 -8.67 18.09 -8.48
C ASN A 50 -7.81 17.66 -7.29
N ILE A 51 -6.59 18.19 -7.19
CA ILE A 51 -5.70 17.99 -6.04
C ILE A 51 -6.35 18.57 -4.78
N GLU A 52 -6.84 19.81 -4.84
CA GLU A 52 -7.53 20.45 -3.72
C GLU A 52 -8.77 19.67 -3.27
N SER A 53 -9.63 19.26 -4.21
CA SER A 53 -10.81 18.45 -3.92
C SER A 53 -10.45 17.11 -3.26
N ALA A 54 -9.39 16.44 -3.73
CA ALA A 54 -8.94 15.18 -3.16
C ALA A 54 -8.37 15.37 -1.74
N ILE A 55 -7.62 16.45 -1.50
CA ILE A 55 -7.11 16.79 -0.17
C ILE A 55 -8.27 17.09 0.79
N ASN A 56 -9.25 17.89 0.38
CA ASN A 56 -10.41 18.22 1.20
C ASN A 56 -11.21 16.97 1.58
N LYS A 57 -11.42 16.05 0.63
CA LYS A 57 -12.05 14.76 0.90
C LYS A 57 -11.20 13.88 1.83
N ALA A 58 -9.89 13.80 1.60
CA ALA A 58 -8.97 13.03 2.45
C ALA A 58 -8.96 13.53 3.91
N MET A 59 -9.20 14.83 4.10
CA MET A 59 -9.24 15.47 5.40
C MET A 59 -10.62 15.44 6.08
N SER A 60 -11.68 15.02 5.37
CA SER A 60 -13.03 14.95 5.93
C SER A 60 -13.12 13.91 7.04
N GLN A 61 -14.03 14.14 7.98
CA GLN A 61 -14.21 13.24 9.12
C GLN A 61 -14.71 11.87 8.66
N ASP A 62 -15.74 11.84 7.81
CA ASP A 62 -16.32 10.61 7.26
C ASP A 62 -15.26 9.74 6.56
N PHE A 63 -14.38 10.36 5.76
CA PHE A 63 -13.34 9.60 5.08
C PHE A 63 -12.29 9.07 6.05
N LYS A 64 -11.89 9.85 7.06
CA LYS A 64 -10.97 9.38 8.10
C LYS A 64 -11.55 8.21 8.89
N GLU A 65 -12.85 8.22 9.17
CA GLU A 65 -13.53 7.13 9.86
C GLU A 65 -13.60 5.88 8.98
N PHE A 66 -13.96 6.02 7.71
CA PHE A 66 -13.91 4.95 6.73
C PHE A 66 -12.50 4.35 6.61
N VAL A 67 -11.45 5.17 6.51
CA VAL A 67 -10.06 4.69 6.40
C VAL A 67 -9.63 3.82 7.59
N ARG A 68 -10.20 4.03 8.78
CA ARG A 68 -9.88 3.19 9.96
C ARG A 68 -10.37 1.75 9.82
N THR A 69 -11.36 1.49 8.96
CA THR A 69 -11.91 0.15 8.73
C THR A 69 -11.22 -0.59 7.58
N ILE A 70 -10.37 0.10 6.81
CA ILE A 70 -9.69 -0.48 5.65
C ILE A 70 -8.50 -1.33 6.07
N GLU A 71 -8.35 -2.49 5.44
CA GLU A 71 -7.21 -3.40 5.61
C GLU A 71 -6.08 -3.12 4.60
N SER A 72 -4.87 -3.53 4.95
CA SER A 72 -3.71 -3.39 4.06
C SER A 72 -3.70 -4.51 3.04
N LEU A 73 -3.66 -4.17 1.75
CA LEU A 73 -3.44 -5.13 0.66
C LEU A 73 -2.00 -5.67 0.62
N TYR A 74 -1.09 -5.09 1.40
CA TYR A 74 0.34 -5.41 1.43
C TYR A 74 0.77 -6.11 2.73
N GLY A 75 -0.19 -6.54 3.55
CA GLY A 75 0.04 -7.30 4.77
C GLY A 75 -0.06 -6.47 6.05
N GLU A 76 -0.07 -7.18 7.19
CA GLU A 76 -0.40 -6.66 8.52
C GLU A 76 0.81 -6.70 9.49
N GLY A 77 2.04 -6.74 8.96
CA GLY A 77 3.27 -6.59 9.75
C GLY A 77 3.89 -7.88 10.31
N ASN A 78 3.40 -9.04 9.89
CA ASN A 78 3.92 -10.37 10.29
C ASN A 78 4.95 -10.97 9.30
N THR A 79 5.28 -10.25 8.23
CA THR A 79 6.10 -10.75 7.11
C THR A 79 7.47 -11.30 7.54
N SER A 80 8.16 -10.66 8.48
CA SER A 80 9.48 -11.14 8.93
C SER A 80 9.40 -12.50 9.63
N THR A 81 8.38 -12.69 10.47
CA THR A 81 8.14 -13.97 11.17
C THR A 81 7.83 -15.07 10.16
N GLU A 82 6.98 -14.81 9.18
CA GLU A 82 6.64 -15.77 8.11
C GLU A 82 7.88 -16.16 7.30
N ILE A 83 8.71 -15.19 6.90
CA ILE A 83 9.96 -15.44 6.20
C ILE A 83 10.89 -16.32 7.04
N VAL A 84 11.08 -15.98 8.33
CA VAL A 84 11.94 -16.75 9.22
C VAL A 84 11.44 -18.18 9.38
N GLU A 85 10.13 -18.39 9.49
CA GLU A 85 9.56 -19.73 9.60
C GLU A 85 9.81 -20.57 8.35
N VAL A 86 9.62 -19.99 7.17
CA VAL A 86 9.96 -20.65 5.90
C VAL A 86 11.44 -21.02 5.86
N LEU A 87 12.33 -20.09 6.23
CA LEU A 87 13.78 -20.33 6.20
C LEU A 87 14.24 -21.41 7.20
N LYS A 88 13.55 -21.56 8.34
CA LYS A 88 13.84 -22.60 9.33
C LYS A 88 13.35 -23.98 8.90
N THR A 89 12.21 -24.03 8.20
CA THR A 89 11.50 -25.28 7.89
C THR A 89 11.81 -25.82 6.50
N ILE A 90 12.42 -25.02 5.62
CA ILE A 90 12.75 -25.45 4.27
C ILE A 90 13.81 -26.56 4.28
N GLU A 91 13.50 -27.69 3.63
CA GLU A 91 14.45 -28.79 3.46
C GLU A 91 15.55 -28.38 2.46
N LEU A 92 16.81 -28.44 2.91
CA LEU A 92 17.96 -28.18 2.07
C LEU A 92 18.23 -29.37 1.14
N GLY A 93 18.25 -29.13 -0.17
CA GLY A 93 18.57 -30.16 -1.15
C GLY A 93 18.49 -29.71 -2.60
N ASP A 94 18.63 -30.67 -3.51
CA ASP A 94 18.71 -30.49 -4.97
C ASP A 94 17.61 -29.60 -5.58
N LYS A 95 16.40 -29.59 -5.01
CA LYS A 95 15.29 -28.74 -5.46
C LYS A 95 15.62 -27.26 -5.37
N LEU A 96 16.41 -26.83 -4.39
CA LEU A 96 16.83 -25.43 -4.22
C LEU A 96 17.97 -25.06 -5.18
N LEU A 97 18.70 -26.04 -5.73
CA LEU A 97 19.80 -25.83 -6.66
C LEU A 97 19.37 -25.86 -8.12
N LYS A 98 18.19 -26.42 -8.42
CA LYS A 98 17.69 -26.63 -9.78
C LYS A 98 16.53 -25.67 -10.07
N LYS A 99 16.78 -24.65 -10.90
CA LYS A 99 15.72 -23.76 -11.41
C LYS A 99 14.83 -24.53 -12.39
N LYS A 100 13.57 -24.79 -12.02
CA LYS A 100 12.59 -25.39 -12.92
C LYS A 100 11.92 -24.31 -13.76
N LEU A 101 12.34 -24.15 -15.00
CA LEU A 101 11.68 -23.29 -15.98
C LEU A 101 10.54 -24.08 -16.62
N ILE A 102 9.29 -23.79 -16.23
CA ILE A 102 8.11 -24.35 -16.88
C ILE A 102 7.60 -23.28 -17.84
N TRP A 103 7.63 -23.59 -19.13
CA TRP A 103 6.97 -22.80 -20.16
C TRP A 103 5.61 -23.42 -20.41
N SER A 104 4.56 -22.72 -20.01
CA SER A 104 3.18 -22.96 -20.42
C SER A 104 2.86 -22.08 -21.62
#